data_AF-A0A5B8IKK3-F1
#
_entry.id   AF-A0A5B8IKK3-F1
#
_cell.length_a   1.000
_cell.length_b   1.000
_cell.length_c   1.000
_cell.angle_alpha   90.00
_cell.angle_beta   90.00
_cell.angle_gamma   90.00
#
_symmetry.space_group_name_H-M   'P 1'
#
loop_
_entity.id
_entity.type
_entity.pdbx_description
1 polymer ?
#
loop_
_entity_poly.entity_id
_entity_poly.type
_entity_poly.pdbx_seq_one_letter_code
_entity_poly.pdbx_strand_id
1 'polypeptide(L)'
;MTSVSALAYRRWSRAPLAACATVLAVCATTLVTGTAPAHATTGVRVFSESGTFTVPAGVTGLTIDIWGAGGGGAGSGPTTAQGDEPGGGGGGGAGGYVHGAVDVLPEQQVTITIGAAGAGGAPSTAGSSGTKSTIEVGATVRATAEGGGGGFPLLGSPSHAGGGDGGGGTAPAETALGGGGYVRTGGGRGSTNPPLYPIVVSPGGVGGKPSNTGSSNPDTAAAGGDGASLGPGDTYTSGNPGTPGYAIIRWSF
;
A
#
# COMPACT_ATOMS: atom_id res chain seq x y z
N MET A 1 -69.66 46.64 -44.33
CA MET A 1 -69.24 47.83 -43.56
C MET A 1 -69.94 47.79 -42.21
N THR A 2 -69.17 48.08 -41.16
CA THR A 2 -69.54 48.24 -39.74
C THR A 2 -70.16 47.06 -38.98
N SER A 3 -69.33 46.33 -38.23
CA SER A 3 -69.68 45.88 -36.88
C SER A 3 -68.41 45.84 -36.01
N VAL A 4 -68.31 46.78 -35.07
CA VAL A 4 -67.27 46.81 -34.03
C VAL A 4 -67.89 46.13 -32.81
N SER A 5 -67.34 44.98 -32.42
CA SER A 5 -67.82 44.18 -31.29
C SER A 5 -67.30 44.69 -29.95
N ALA A 6 -68.20 44.59 -28.97
CA ALA A 6 -68.18 45.16 -27.63
C ALA A 6 -66.93 44.93 -26.77
N LEU A 7 -66.49 46.00 -26.11
CA LEU A 7 -65.75 45.95 -24.84
C LEU A 7 -66.63 45.29 -23.76
N ALA A 8 -66.17 44.19 -23.18
CA ALA A 8 -66.70 43.64 -21.95
C ALA A 8 -65.64 43.68 -20.84
N TYR A 9 -65.87 44.63 -19.94
CA TYR A 9 -65.20 44.89 -18.68
C TYR A 9 -65.07 43.60 -17.82
N ARG A 10 -63.85 43.13 -17.52
CA ARG A 10 -63.61 42.19 -16.41
C ARG A 10 -62.94 42.91 -15.26
N ARG A 11 -63.75 43.06 -14.21
CA ARG A 11 -63.44 43.59 -12.89
C ARG A 11 -62.24 42.87 -12.28
N TRP A 12 -61.23 43.64 -11.90
CA TRP A 12 -60.16 43.19 -11.02
C TRP A 12 -60.68 43.04 -9.59
N SER A 13 -60.55 41.83 -9.07
CA SER A 13 -60.84 41.48 -7.67
C SER A 13 -59.86 42.21 -6.76
N ARG A 14 -60.40 43.03 -5.85
CA ARG A 14 -59.65 43.59 -4.72
C ARG A 14 -59.45 42.50 -3.68
N ALA A 15 -58.20 42.23 -3.30
CA ALA A 15 -57.87 41.63 -2.02
C ALA A 15 -56.89 42.57 -1.28
N PRO A 16 -57.02 42.71 0.05
CA PRO A 16 -56.69 43.94 0.76
C PRO A 16 -55.23 44.03 1.22
N LEU A 17 -54.71 45.27 1.15
CA LEU A 17 -53.57 45.78 1.90
C LEU A 17 -53.87 45.71 3.40
N ALA A 18 -53.48 44.63 4.07
CA ALA A 18 -53.50 44.53 5.53
C ALA A 18 -52.56 43.43 6.04
N ALA A 19 -51.24 43.67 5.97
CA ALA A 19 -50.25 43.08 6.88
C ALA A 19 -48.93 43.85 6.73
N CYS A 20 -49.00 45.17 6.92
CA CYS A 20 -47.82 45.98 7.22
C CYS A 20 -47.62 45.87 8.75
N ALA A 21 -46.40 45.54 9.18
CA ALA A 21 -45.91 45.58 10.56
C ALA A 21 -46.33 44.44 11.51
N THR A 22 -45.81 43.22 11.27
CA THR A 22 -45.42 42.33 12.38
C THR A 22 -44.13 41.57 12.02
N VAL A 23 -43.08 41.92 12.75
CA VAL A 23 -41.84 41.15 12.98
C VAL A 23 -40.82 41.16 11.85
N LEU A 24 -40.34 42.38 11.62
CA LEU A 24 -38.96 42.71 11.26
C LEU A 24 -37.99 42.25 12.37
N ALA A 25 -37.88 40.95 12.65
CA ALA A 25 -36.97 40.39 13.67
C ALA A 25 -36.63 38.90 13.47
N VAL A 26 -36.39 38.46 12.23
CA VAL A 26 -35.63 37.23 11.94
C VAL A 26 -34.66 37.52 10.79
N CYS A 27 -33.85 38.56 10.98
CA CYS A 27 -32.62 38.76 10.21
C CYS A 27 -31.47 39.07 11.19
N ALA A 28 -31.55 38.48 12.37
CA ALA A 28 -30.44 38.41 13.31
C ALA A 28 -29.44 37.39 12.74
N THR A 29 -28.61 37.87 11.82
CA THR A 29 -27.18 37.60 11.79
C THR A 29 -26.79 36.24 12.38
N THR A 30 -27.07 35.16 11.67
CA THR A 30 -26.05 34.11 11.54
C THR A 30 -24.94 34.73 10.69
N LEU A 31 -24.08 35.51 11.35
CA LEU A 31 -22.67 35.47 10.94
C LEU A 31 -22.30 34.00 11.10
N VAL A 32 -22.40 33.24 10.01
CA VAL A 32 -21.53 32.09 9.83
C VAL A 32 -20.16 32.73 9.95
N THR A 33 -19.54 32.61 11.12
CA THR A 33 -18.12 32.80 11.25
C THR A 33 -17.55 31.79 10.27
N GLY A 34 -17.29 32.24 9.04
CA GLY A 34 -16.47 31.53 8.09
C GLY A 34 -15.15 31.41 8.81
N THR A 35 -14.96 30.30 9.52
CA THR A 35 -13.66 29.90 10.00
C THR A 35 -12.79 29.98 8.76
N ALA A 36 -11.84 30.92 8.76
CA ALA A 36 -10.87 31.03 7.68
C ALA A 36 -10.41 29.60 7.37
N PRO A 37 -10.42 29.17 6.10
CA PRO A 37 -10.10 27.80 5.75
C PRO A 37 -8.80 27.46 6.49
N ALA A 38 -8.86 26.42 7.33
CA ALA A 38 -7.73 26.04 8.16
C ALA A 38 -6.51 25.98 7.24
N HIS A 39 -5.53 26.84 7.51
CA HIS A 39 -4.41 27.03 6.60
C HIS A 39 -3.80 25.66 6.33
N ALA A 40 -3.71 25.30 5.04
CA ALA A 40 -3.28 23.99 4.62
C ALA A 40 -1.95 23.67 5.32
N THR A 41 -1.99 22.69 6.21
CA THR A 41 -0.86 22.36 7.09
C THR A 41 -0.02 21.35 6.36
N THR A 42 1.28 21.57 6.21
CA THR A 42 2.20 20.52 5.72
C THR A 42 2.26 19.39 6.75
N GLY A 43 2.25 18.13 6.30
CA GLY A 43 2.31 17.02 7.23
C GLY A 43 2.71 15.69 6.62
N VAL A 44 2.86 14.71 7.51
CA VAL A 44 3.24 13.33 7.19
C VAL A 44 2.33 12.38 7.95
N ARG A 45 1.90 11.31 7.29
CA ARG A 45 1.14 10.22 7.90
C ARG A 45 1.75 8.89 7.50
N VAL A 46 1.92 8.01 8.48
CA VAL A 46 2.47 6.66 8.33
C VAL A 46 1.36 5.63 8.48
N PHE A 47 1.43 4.57 7.68
CA PHE A 47 0.53 3.41 7.71
C PHE A 47 1.36 2.13 7.80
N SER A 48 1.27 1.45 8.95
CA SER A 48 1.72 0.06 9.15
C SER A 48 0.56 -0.95 9.05
N GLU A 49 -0.67 -0.46 8.96
CA GLU A 49 -1.90 -1.22 8.83
C GLU A 49 -2.82 -0.51 7.83
N SER A 50 -3.74 -1.26 7.21
CA SER A 50 -4.72 -0.71 6.28
C SER A 50 -5.65 0.29 6.97
N GLY A 51 -6.06 1.33 6.23
CA GLY A 51 -6.94 2.36 6.76
C GLY A 51 -7.31 3.42 5.74
N THR A 52 -7.90 4.51 6.21
CA THR A 52 -8.26 5.65 5.38
C THR A 52 -7.53 6.92 5.81
N PHE A 53 -7.32 7.82 4.86
CA PHE A 53 -6.77 9.15 5.06
C PHE A 53 -7.73 10.19 4.49
N THR A 54 -8.12 11.16 5.30
CA THR A 54 -8.89 12.33 4.83
C THR A 54 -7.93 13.44 4.47
N VAL A 55 -7.96 13.86 3.20
CA VAL A 55 -7.13 14.95 2.69
C VAL A 55 -7.49 16.25 3.41
N PRO A 56 -6.53 16.98 4.01
CA PRO A 56 -6.82 18.25 4.66
C PRO A 56 -7.38 19.29 3.69
N ALA A 57 -8.13 20.25 4.23
CA ALA A 57 -8.63 21.38 3.45
C ALA A 57 -7.45 22.13 2.75
N GLY A 58 -7.65 22.51 1.49
CA GLY A 58 -6.65 23.24 0.69
C GLY A 58 -5.53 22.40 0.10
N VAL A 59 -5.45 21.10 0.39
CA VAL A 59 -4.46 20.19 -0.22
C VAL A 59 -5.04 19.59 -1.50
N THR A 60 -4.29 19.72 -2.61
CA THR A 60 -4.65 19.14 -3.91
C THR A 60 -3.67 18.07 -4.39
N GLY A 61 -2.64 17.78 -3.60
CA GLY A 61 -1.56 16.87 -3.98
C GLY A 61 -1.01 16.11 -2.79
N LEU A 62 -0.76 14.82 -2.99
CA LEU A 62 -0.08 13.96 -2.03
C LEU A 62 1.19 13.39 -2.65
N THR A 63 2.29 13.37 -1.90
CA THR A 63 3.46 12.54 -2.22
C THR A 63 3.36 11.25 -1.43
N ILE A 64 3.48 10.13 -2.12
CA ILE A 64 3.34 8.80 -1.55
C ILE A 64 4.65 8.02 -1.64
N ASP A 65 4.92 7.25 -0.60
CA ASP A 65 5.83 6.12 -0.61
C ASP A 65 5.04 4.89 -0.16
N ILE A 66 5.09 3.80 -0.91
CA ILE A 66 4.39 2.56 -0.55
C ILE A 66 5.22 1.34 -0.89
N TRP A 67 5.18 0.35 0.01
CA TRP A 67 5.86 -0.93 -0.12
C TRP A 67 4.88 -2.08 -0.04
N GLY A 68 5.02 -3.06 -0.94
CA GLY A 68 4.34 -4.35 -0.85
C GLY A 68 4.90 -5.17 0.31
N ALA A 69 4.21 -6.21 0.76
CA ALA A 69 4.73 -7.06 1.83
C ALA A 69 5.86 -7.99 1.34
N GLY A 70 6.74 -8.42 2.24
CA GLY A 70 7.76 -9.42 1.92
C GLY A 70 7.20 -10.85 1.88
N GLY A 71 7.80 -11.70 1.05
CA GLY A 71 7.52 -13.14 1.02
C GLY A 71 8.17 -13.89 2.18
N GLY A 72 7.61 -15.03 2.57
CA GLY A 72 8.20 -15.90 3.60
C GLY A 72 9.36 -16.75 3.05
N GLY A 73 10.29 -17.12 3.91
CA GLY A 73 11.37 -18.06 3.58
C GLY A 73 10.87 -19.50 3.50
N ALA A 74 11.57 -20.35 2.74
CA ALA A 74 11.26 -21.78 2.68
C ALA A 74 11.68 -22.53 3.94
N GLY A 75 11.04 -23.68 4.19
CA GLY A 75 11.54 -24.66 5.14
C GLY A 75 12.78 -25.39 4.63
N SER A 76 13.44 -26.13 5.52
CA SER A 76 14.64 -26.91 5.19
C SER A 76 14.27 -28.04 4.23
N GLY A 77 15.15 -28.39 3.29
CA GLY A 77 14.93 -29.50 2.35
C GLY A 77 14.93 -30.87 3.06
N PRO A 78 14.25 -31.89 2.49
CA PRO A 78 14.26 -33.24 3.04
C PRO A 78 15.63 -33.91 2.80
N THR A 79 16.04 -34.82 3.69
CA THR A 79 17.11 -35.78 3.37
C THR A 79 16.63 -36.65 2.20
N THR A 80 17.30 -36.63 1.05
CA THR A 80 16.99 -37.60 -0.01
C THR A 80 17.62 -38.95 0.36
N ALA A 81 16.97 -40.05 -0.04
CA ALA A 81 17.44 -41.41 0.25
C ALA A 81 18.80 -41.77 -0.39
N GLN A 82 19.41 -40.87 -1.17
CA GLN A 82 20.64 -41.09 -1.94
C GLN A 82 21.89 -40.47 -1.30
N GLY A 83 21.79 -40.01 -0.04
CA GLY A 83 22.93 -39.45 0.68
C GLY A 83 23.23 -37.99 0.32
N ASP A 84 22.28 -37.28 -0.31
CA ASP A 84 22.37 -35.82 -0.37
C ASP A 84 22.10 -35.25 1.03
N GLU A 85 23.01 -34.40 1.51
CA GLU A 85 22.80 -33.70 2.77
C GLU A 85 21.61 -32.72 2.64
N PRO A 86 20.74 -32.66 3.64
CA PRO A 86 19.58 -31.78 3.60
C PRO A 86 20.04 -30.31 3.61
N GLY A 87 19.54 -29.56 2.63
CA GLY A 87 19.89 -28.15 2.46
C GLY A 87 19.01 -27.21 3.28
N GLY A 88 19.54 -26.03 3.61
CA GLY A 88 18.74 -24.93 4.13
C GLY A 88 17.68 -24.46 3.13
N GLY A 89 16.64 -23.80 3.62
CA GLY A 89 15.61 -23.18 2.78
C GLY A 89 16.10 -21.87 2.15
N GLY A 90 15.60 -21.51 0.96
CA GLY A 90 15.83 -20.19 0.38
C GLY A 90 15.05 -19.09 1.11
N GLY A 91 15.64 -17.89 1.20
CA GLY A 91 14.95 -16.72 1.77
C GLY A 91 13.82 -16.19 0.86
N GLY A 92 12.82 -15.53 1.42
CA GLY A 92 11.77 -14.83 0.67
C GLY A 92 12.27 -13.52 0.07
N GLY A 93 11.61 -13.04 -0.98
CA GLY A 93 11.89 -11.75 -1.60
C GLY A 93 11.25 -10.58 -0.84
N ALA A 94 11.87 -9.39 -0.93
CA ALA A 94 11.27 -8.17 -0.40
C ALA A 94 10.10 -7.68 -1.26
N GLY A 95 9.18 -6.93 -0.66
CA GLY A 95 8.14 -6.23 -1.40
C GLY A 95 8.68 -5.10 -2.28
N GLY A 96 7.94 -4.79 -3.35
CA GLY A 96 8.26 -3.68 -4.24
C GLY A 96 8.06 -2.34 -3.59
N TYR A 97 8.73 -1.32 -4.12
CA TYR A 97 8.65 0.06 -3.66
C TYR A 97 8.09 0.95 -4.78
N VAL A 98 7.12 1.78 -4.42
CA VAL A 98 6.55 2.78 -5.32
C VAL A 98 6.58 4.15 -4.65
N HIS A 99 7.07 5.13 -5.40
CA HIS A 99 7.05 6.54 -5.05
C HIS A 99 6.30 7.33 -6.12
N GLY A 100 5.60 8.39 -5.75
CA GLY A 100 5.04 9.33 -6.72
C GLY A 100 4.13 10.39 -6.12
N ALA A 101 3.62 11.27 -6.97
CA ALA A 101 2.60 12.25 -6.63
C ALA A 101 1.21 11.77 -7.06
N VAL A 102 0.18 12.09 -6.27
CA VAL A 102 -1.23 11.77 -6.55
C VAL A 102 -2.06 13.04 -6.40
N ASP A 103 -2.78 13.40 -7.46
CA ASP A 103 -3.75 14.49 -7.43
C ASP A 103 -4.98 14.08 -6.62
N VAL A 104 -5.40 14.97 -5.72
CA VAL A 104 -6.55 14.77 -4.83
C VAL A 104 -7.38 16.05 -4.74
N LEU A 105 -8.60 15.90 -4.25
CA LEU A 105 -9.44 17.02 -3.85
C LEU A 105 -9.34 17.22 -2.33
N PRO A 106 -9.48 18.47 -1.84
CA PRO A 106 -9.65 18.73 -0.42
C PRO A 106 -10.78 17.89 0.17
N GLU A 107 -10.58 17.39 1.39
CA GLU A 107 -11.53 16.54 2.15
C GLU A 107 -11.85 15.18 1.50
N GLN A 108 -11.18 14.85 0.39
CA GLN A 108 -11.33 13.55 -0.25
C GLN A 108 -10.80 12.42 0.65
N GLN A 109 -11.47 11.28 0.63
CA GLN A 109 -10.97 10.07 1.26
C GLN A 109 -10.05 9.31 0.32
N VAL A 110 -8.90 8.93 0.85
CA VAL A 110 -7.92 8.03 0.25
C VAL A 110 -7.91 6.74 1.05
N THR A 111 -8.03 5.60 0.38
CA THR A 111 -7.95 4.28 1.00
C THR A 111 -6.54 3.73 0.84
N ILE A 112 -5.95 3.27 1.92
CA ILE A 112 -4.61 2.69 1.97
C ILE A 112 -4.76 1.23 2.38
N THR A 113 -4.36 0.33 1.50
CA THR A 113 -4.28 -1.10 1.79
C THR A 113 -2.82 -1.48 2.02
N ILE A 114 -2.52 -2.02 3.19
CA ILE A 114 -1.20 -2.57 3.50
C ILE A 114 -1.21 -4.07 3.28
N GLY A 115 -0.26 -4.54 2.47
CA GLY A 115 -0.08 -5.96 2.18
C GLY A 115 0.29 -6.76 3.43
N ALA A 116 -0.22 -7.99 3.51
CA ALA A 116 0.11 -8.96 4.52
C ALA A 116 1.38 -9.73 4.15
N ALA A 117 2.20 -10.03 5.15
CA ALA A 117 3.41 -10.83 5.01
C ALA A 117 3.13 -12.23 4.47
N GLY A 118 4.06 -12.76 3.67
CA GLY A 118 4.07 -14.17 3.31
C GLY A 118 4.44 -15.05 4.50
N ALA A 119 3.71 -16.15 4.69
CA ALA A 119 4.03 -17.15 5.71
C ALA A 119 5.31 -17.92 5.37
N GLY A 120 6.09 -18.28 6.39
CA GLY A 120 7.25 -19.17 6.22
C GLY A 120 6.82 -20.59 5.85
N GLY A 121 7.64 -21.28 5.07
CA GLY A 121 7.41 -22.65 4.67
C GLY A 121 7.64 -23.63 5.82
N ALA A 122 6.79 -24.64 5.95
CA ALA A 122 7.10 -25.83 6.74
C ALA A 122 8.30 -26.59 6.11
N PRO A 123 8.91 -27.55 6.84
CA PRO A 123 9.91 -28.44 6.25
C PRO A 123 9.52 -28.96 4.87
N SER A 124 10.46 -28.89 3.92
CA SER A 124 10.29 -29.29 2.51
C SER A 124 9.25 -28.48 1.72
N THR A 125 8.75 -27.36 2.24
CA THR A 125 7.79 -26.51 1.52
C THR A 125 8.36 -25.12 1.24
N ALA A 126 7.90 -24.53 0.14
CA ALA A 126 8.15 -23.12 -0.15
C ALA A 126 7.49 -22.21 0.88
N GLY A 127 8.05 -21.02 1.03
CA GLY A 127 7.35 -19.91 1.69
C GLY A 127 6.22 -19.37 0.80
N SER A 128 5.27 -18.67 1.40
CA SER A 128 4.22 -17.98 0.64
C SER A 128 4.69 -16.59 0.21
N SER A 129 4.20 -16.10 -0.92
CA SER A 129 4.42 -14.71 -1.34
C SER A 129 3.72 -13.73 -0.40
N GLY A 130 4.29 -12.53 -0.24
CA GLY A 130 3.61 -11.40 0.38
C GLY A 130 2.51 -10.84 -0.52
N THR A 131 1.53 -10.15 0.06
CA THR A 131 0.49 -9.49 -0.73
C THR A 131 0.85 -8.03 -1.04
N LYS A 132 0.20 -7.48 -2.06
CA LYS A 132 0.41 -6.11 -2.51
C LYS A 132 -0.15 -5.07 -1.53
N SER A 133 0.44 -3.89 -1.56
CA SER A 133 -0.10 -2.68 -0.92
C SER A 133 -0.60 -1.72 -2.00
N THR A 134 -1.73 -1.05 -1.76
CA THR A 134 -2.35 -0.12 -2.72
C THR A 134 -2.72 1.22 -2.10
N ILE A 135 -2.70 2.26 -2.92
CA ILE A 135 -3.30 3.56 -2.62
C ILE A 135 -4.42 3.81 -3.62
N GLU A 136 -5.61 4.03 -3.11
CA GLU A 136 -6.84 4.20 -3.87
C GLU A 136 -7.46 5.56 -3.56
N VAL A 137 -7.81 6.29 -4.62
CA VAL A 137 -8.51 7.57 -4.51
C VAL A 137 -9.90 7.38 -5.10
N GLY A 138 -10.92 7.38 -4.24
CA GLY A 138 -12.25 6.89 -4.61
C GLY A 138 -12.21 5.40 -4.93
N ALA A 139 -12.57 5.01 -6.15
CA ALA A 139 -12.56 3.61 -6.62
C ALA A 139 -11.37 3.29 -7.55
N THR A 140 -10.44 4.23 -7.74
CA THR A 140 -9.32 4.06 -8.67
C THR A 140 -8.02 3.82 -7.92
N VAL A 141 -7.38 2.69 -8.20
CA VAL A 141 -6.02 2.40 -7.73
C VAL A 141 -5.05 3.36 -8.42
N ARG A 142 -4.33 4.15 -7.62
CA ARG A 142 -3.35 5.13 -8.09
C ARG A 142 -1.92 4.62 -8.00
N ALA A 143 -1.64 3.74 -7.05
CA ALA A 143 -0.35 3.10 -6.90
C ALA A 143 -0.50 1.68 -6.37
N THR A 144 0.35 0.80 -6.86
CA THR A 144 0.42 -0.60 -6.42
C THR A 144 1.87 -0.97 -6.17
N ALA A 145 2.20 -1.38 -4.96
CA ALA A 145 3.47 -2.00 -4.65
C ALA A 145 3.24 -3.51 -4.45
N GLU A 146 3.78 -4.34 -5.35
CA GLU A 146 3.56 -5.78 -5.31
C GLU A 146 4.34 -6.43 -4.17
N GLY A 147 3.81 -7.54 -3.63
CA GLY A 147 4.51 -8.31 -2.61
C GLY A 147 5.71 -9.09 -3.18
N GLY A 148 6.64 -9.45 -2.31
CA GLY A 148 7.78 -10.31 -2.65
C GLY A 148 7.37 -11.79 -2.75
N GLY A 149 8.06 -12.53 -3.62
CA GLY A 149 7.87 -13.96 -3.78
C GLY A 149 8.36 -14.76 -2.56
N GLY A 150 7.73 -15.91 -2.29
CA GLY A 150 8.22 -16.85 -1.28
C GLY A 150 9.54 -17.51 -1.68
N GLY A 151 10.35 -17.91 -0.69
CA GLY A 151 11.56 -18.71 -0.93
C GLY A 151 11.22 -20.15 -1.34
N PHE A 152 12.15 -20.80 -2.04
CA PHE A 152 12.00 -22.18 -2.50
C PHE A 152 12.86 -23.15 -1.67
N PRO A 153 12.36 -24.34 -1.33
CA PRO A 153 13.17 -25.38 -0.70
C PRO A 153 14.08 -26.04 -1.74
N LEU A 154 15.10 -26.75 -1.29
CA LEU A 154 15.93 -27.59 -2.13
C LEU A 154 15.13 -28.83 -2.57
N LEU A 155 14.87 -29.00 -3.88
CA LEU A 155 14.21 -30.19 -4.44
C LEU A 155 15.11 -30.85 -5.51
N GLY A 156 15.96 -31.77 -5.06
CA GLY A 156 16.78 -32.65 -5.91
C GLY A 156 18.08 -32.04 -6.47
N SER A 157 19.08 -32.87 -6.75
CA SER A 157 20.39 -32.46 -7.29
C SER A 157 20.35 -32.16 -8.80
N PRO A 158 21.06 -31.14 -9.33
CA PRO A 158 21.89 -30.15 -8.64
C PRO A 158 21.12 -28.83 -8.44
N SER A 159 20.08 -28.82 -7.60
CA SER A 159 19.22 -27.63 -7.44
C SER A 159 19.58 -26.90 -6.16
N HIS A 160 20.05 -25.67 -6.27
CA HIS A 160 20.25 -24.79 -5.13
C HIS A 160 18.87 -24.27 -4.67
N ALA A 161 18.62 -24.20 -3.36
CA ALA A 161 17.40 -23.58 -2.84
C ALA A 161 17.31 -22.14 -3.38
N GLY A 162 16.25 -21.80 -4.12
CA GLY A 162 16.13 -20.48 -4.75
C GLY A 162 15.56 -19.45 -3.78
N GLY A 163 16.13 -18.24 -3.76
CA GLY A 163 15.46 -17.12 -3.13
C GLY A 163 14.19 -16.70 -3.85
N GLY A 164 13.22 -16.17 -3.12
CA GLY A 164 12.04 -15.54 -3.70
C GLY A 164 12.42 -14.25 -4.45
N ASP A 165 11.74 -14.00 -5.57
CA ASP A 165 11.92 -12.76 -6.34
C ASP A 165 11.38 -11.54 -5.59
N GLY A 166 12.00 -10.37 -5.77
CA GLY A 166 11.50 -9.11 -5.22
C GLY A 166 10.21 -8.65 -5.92
N GLY A 167 9.31 -8.01 -5.17
CA GLY A 167 8.05 -7.48 -5.69
C GLY A 167 8.27 -6.32 -6.66
N GLY A 168 7.45 -6.23 -7.71
CA GLY A 168 7.40 -5.09 -8.63
C GLY A 168 6.42 -4.00 -8.17
N GLY A 169 5.83 -3.27 -9.11
CA GLY A 169 4.81 -2.27 -8.80
C GLY A 169 4.34 -1.49 -10.02
N THR A 170 3.35 -0.63 -9.78
CA THR A 170 2.84 0.36 -10.73
C THR A 170 2.81 1.71 -10.04
N ALA A 171 3.55 2.66 -10.60
CA ALA A 171 3.59 4.03 -10.11
C ALA A 171 2.37 4.84 -10.54
N PRO A 172 2.02 5.92 -9.81
CA PRO A 172 1.06 6.90 -10.27
C PRO A 172 1.43 7.43 -11.66
N ALA A 173 0.39 7.72 -12.46
CA ALA A 173 0.56 8.49 -13.69
C ALA A 173 1.14 9.87 -13.37
N GLU A 174 1.83 10.46 -14.35
CA GLU A 174 2.29 11.85 -14.29
C GLU A 174 1.12 12.78 -13.90
N THR A 175 1.36 13.61 -12.89
CA THR A 175 0.39 14.59 -12.39
C THR A 175 0.82 16.00 -12.77
N ALA A 176 -0.11 16.96 -12.68
CA ALA A 176 0.19 18.38 -12.92
C ALA A 176 1.21 18.95 -11.91
N LEU A 177 1.43 18.26 -10.79
CA LEU A 177 2.41 18.60 -9.75
C LEU A 177 3.86 18.34 -10.18
N GLY A 178 4.06 17.62 -11.29
CA GLY A 178 5.38 17.26 -11.80
C GLY A 178 6.05 16.16 -10.96
N GLY A 179 6.72 15.24 -11.64
CA GLY A 179 7.43 14.13 -11.01
C GLY A 179 6.67 12.83 -11.18
N GLY A 180 6.88 12.17 -12.33
CA GLY A 180 6.43 10.81 -12.57
C GLY A 180 6.81 9.92 -11.41
N GLY A 181 5.85 9.11 -10.97
CA GLY A 181 6.16 8.11 -9.99
C GLY A 181 7.16 7.11 -10.56
N TYR A 182 8.00 6.55 -9.71
CA TYR A 182 8.92 5.49 -10.08
C TYR A 182 8.66 4.25 -9.25
N VAL A 183 8.90 3.11 -9.87
CA VAL A 183 8.84 1.80 -9.24
C VAL A 183 10.26 1.30 -9.06
N ARG A 184 10.57 0.77 -7.89
CA ARG A 184 11.76 -0.05 -7.69
C ARG A 184 11.31 -1.42 -7.26
N THR A 185 11.87 -2.44 -7.90
CA THR A 185 11.67 -3.80 -7.43
C THR A 185 12.24 -3.96 -6.02
N GLY A 186 11.61 -4.79 -5.21
CA GLY A 186 12.11 -5.15 -3.88
C GLY A 186 13.55 -5.65 -3.97
N GLY A 187 14.42 -5.16 -3.08
CA GLY A 187 15.84 -5.50 -3.10
C GLY A 187 16.09 -6.95 -2.67
N GLY A 188 16.92 -7.66 -3.43
CA GLY A 188 17.43 -8.97 -3.09
C GLY A 188 16.47 -10.12 -3.40
N ARG A 189 16.86 -10.97 -4.36
CA ARG A 189 16.48 -12.38 -4.29
C ARG A 189 16.94 -12.90 -2.94
N GLY A 190 16.13 -13.71 -2.26
CA GLY A 190 16.61 -14.43 -1.08
C GLY A 190 17.96 -15.09 -1.39
N SER A 191 18.91 -14.96 -0.47
CA SER A 191 20.24 -15.56 -0.69
C SER A 191 20.12 -17.09 -0.63
N THR A 192 20.97 -17.77 -1.39
CA THR A 192 21.24 -19.20 -1.20
C THR A 192 22.55 -19.29 -0.45
N ASN A 193 22.65 -20.17 0.55
CA ASN A 193 23.94 -20.49 1.13
C ASN A 193 24.42 -21.82 0.54
N PRO A 194 25.63 -21.88 -0.06
CA PRO A 194 26.18 -23.15 -0.49
C PRO A 194 26.41 -24.04 0.75
N PRO A 195 26.16 -25.35 0.66
CA PRO A 195 26.47 -26.26 1.75
C PRO A 195 27.98 -26.16 2.05
N LEU A 196 28.32 -25.85 3.30
CA LEU A 196 29.72 -25.77 3.75
C LEU A 196 30.24 -27.19 4.01
N TYR A 197 30.63 -27.93 2.98
CA TYR A 197 31.28 -29.23 3.18
C TYR A 197 32.61 -29.07 3.94
N PRO A 198 32.91 -29.90 4.98
CA PRO A 198 32.19 -31.07 5.49
C PRO A 198 31.35 -30.80 6.78
N ILE A 199 30.90 -29.56 7.01
CA ILE A 199 30.14 -29.17 8.20
C ILE A 199 28.63 -29.34 7.93
N VAL A 200 27.97 -30.17 8.75
CA VAL A 200 26.54 -30.57 8.73
C VAL A 200 25.55 -29.40 8.98
N VAL A 201 25.99 -28.15 8.86
CA VAL A 201 25.14 -26.98 9.07
C VAL A 201 25.00 -26.28 7.73
N SER A 202 23.84 -26.46 7.10
CA SER A 202 23.41 -25.66 5.96
C SER A 202 22.62 -24.46 6.46
N PRO A 203 23.24 -23.27 6.61
CA PRO A 203 22.52 -22.07 7.00
C PRO A 203 21.43 -21.74 5.97
N GLY A 204 20.28 -21.28 6.46
CA GLY A 204 19.20 -20.81 5.60
C GLY A 204 19.58 -19.57 4.81
N GLY A 205 18.84 -19.35 3.72
CA GLY A 205 18.96 -18.16 2.89
C GLY A 205 18.46 -16.90 3.58
N VAL A 206 19.20 -15.80 3.48
CA VAL A 206 18.76 -14.50 4.03
C VAL A 206 17.62 -13.93 3.17
N GLY A 207 16.58 -13.39 3.81
CA GLY A 207 15.48 -12.71 3.14
C GLY A 207 15.89 -11.42 2.42
N GLY A 208 15.13 -11.05 1.38
CA GLY A 208 15.33 -9.82 0.64
C GLY A 208 15.11 -8.57 1.51
N LYS A 209 15.82 -7.49 1.20
CA LYS A 209 15.68 -6.18 1.87
C LYS A 209 14.94 -5.19 0.96
N PRO A 210 13.93 -4.48 1.48
CA PRO A 210 13.19 -3.50 0.68
C PRO A 210 14.11 -2.36 0.21
N SER A 211 13.73 -1.69 -0.88
CA SER A 211 14.39 -0.43 -1.26
C SER A 211 14.03 0.67 -0.26
N ASN A 212 15.02 1.35 0.30
CA ASN A 212 14.85 2.50 1.22
C ASN A 212 15.34 3.83 0.62
N THR A 213 15.56 3.90 -0.70
CA THR A 213 16.09 5.13 -1.31
C THR A 213 15.10 6.28 -1.21
N GLY A 214 15.46 7.31 -0.42
CA GLY A 214 14.72 8.57 -0.32
C GLY A 214 13.62 8.59 0.74
N SER A 215 13.46 7.53 1.55
CA SER A 215 12.41 7.47 2.56
C SER A 215 12.82 6.67 3.80
N SER A 216 12.20 6.99 4.93
CA SER A 216 12.41 6.34 6.22
C SER A 216 11.53 5.10 6.38
N ASN A 217 11.65 4.13 5.47
CA ASN A 217 11.09 2.81 5.74
C ASN A 217 11.86 2.21 6.93
N PRO A 218 11.21 1.78 8.02
CA PRO A 218 11.92 0.98 9.01
C PRO A 218 12.52 -0.23 8.29
N ASP A 219 13.83 -0.49 8.47
CA ASP A 219 14.60 -1.53 7.75
C ASP A 219 14.03 -2.96 7.88
N THR A 220 12.96 -3.13 8.66
CA THR A 220 12.25 -4.38 8.91
C THR A 220 10.89 -4.50 8.22
N ALA A 221 10.31 -3.44 7.62
CA ALA A 221 9.03 -3.57 6.93
C ALA A 221 9.23 -3.92 5.45
N ALA A 222 8.32 -4.69 4.85
CA ALA A 222 8.42 -5.24 3.49
C ALA A 222 9.66 -6.13 3.22
N ALA A 223 10.42 -6.51 4.24
CA ALA A 223 11.50 -7.48 4.16
C ALA A 223 10.98 -8.90 3.97
N GLY A 224 11.69 -9.69 3.15
CA GLY A 224 11.46 -11.12 3.02
C GLY A 224 11.92 -11.88 4.25
N GLY A 225 11.31 -13.04 4.51
CA GLY A 225 11.67 -13.92 5.62
C GLY A 225 12.90 -14.77 5.31
N ASP A 226 13.74 -15.02 6.31
CA ASP A 226 14.86 -15.94 6.15
C ASP A 226 14.38 -17.39 5.95
N GLY A 227 15.10 -18.14 5.14
CA GLY A 227 14.89 -19.58 5.00
C GLY A 227 15.34 -20.34 6.25
N ALA A 228 14.78 -21.53 6.42
CA ALA A 228 15.16 -22.44 7.49
C ALA A 228 16.64 -22.83 7.43
N SER A 229 17.28 -22.91 8.59
CA SER A 229 18.61 -23.52 8.71
C SER A 229 18.47 -25.00 9.07
N LEU A 230 19.41 -25.83 8.62
CA LEU A 230 19.51 -27.19 9.11
C LEU A 230 20.30 -27.23 10.42
N GLY A 231 19.67 -27.70 11.49
CA GLY A 231 20.34 -27.90 12.79
C GLY A 231 21.10 -29.23 12.86
N PRO A 232 22.10 -29.35 13.75
CA PRO A 232 22.76 -30.63 14.01
C PRO A 232 21.74 -31.67 14.53
N GLY A 233 21.68 -32.83 13.88
CA GLY A 233 20.77 -33.94 14.23
C GLY A 233 19.47 -34.00 13.43
N ASP A 234 19.46 -33.54 12.18
CA ASP A 234 18.33 -33.64 11.24
C ASP A 234 17.03 -32.99 11.72
N THR A 235 17.10 -32.00 12.62
CA THR A 235 15.93 -31.22 13.01
C THR A 235 15.55 -30.27 11.88
N TYR A 236 14.52 -30.66 11.12
CA TYR A 236 13.93 -29.81 10.10
C TYR A 236 13.19 -28.63 10.72
N THR A 237 13.49 -27.41 10.28
CA THR A 237 12.81 -26.20 10.76
C THR A 237 11.98 -25.56 9.66
N SER A 238 10.98 -24.78 10.07
CA SER A 238 10.25 -23.90 9.17
C SER A 238 11.09 -22.67 8.81
N GLY A 239 10.81 -22.08 7.65
CA GLY A 239 11.29 -20.75 7.31
C GLY A 239 10.59 -19.67 8.14
N ASN A 240 11.17 -18.48 8.17
CA ASN A 240 10.57 -17.33 8.84
C ASN A 240 9.53 -16.66 7.93
N PRO A 241 8.46 -16.10 8.51
CA PRO A 241 7.55 -15.24 7.75
C PRO A 241 8.29 -14.00 7.25
N GLY A 242 7.79 -13.42 6.16
CA GLY A 242 8.18 -12.07 5.76
C GLY A 242 7.58 -11.01 6.69
N THR A 243 7.64 -9.77 6.27
CA THR A 243 7.08 -8.64 7.04
C THR A 243 6.01 -7.91 6.24
N PRO A 244 5.01 -7.29 6.90
CA PRO A 244 3.94 -6.57 6.22
C PRO A 244 4.45 -5.42 5.37
N GLY A 245 3.61 -4.94 4.46
CA GLY A 245 3.87 -3.73 3.69
C GLY A 245 3.91 -2.48 4.57
N TYR A 246 4.14 -1.34 3.94
CA TYR A 246 4.23 -0.05 4.65
C TYR A 246 3.84 1.09 3.71
N ALA A 247 3.33 2.20 4.24
CA ALA A 247 3.11 3.40 3.43
C ALA A 247 3.36 4.70 4.22
N ILE A 248 3.81 5.72 3.50
CA ILE A 248 3.99 7.09 3.99
C ILE A 248 3.28 8.02 3.02
N ILE A 249 2.42 8.90 3.55
CA ILE A 249 1.79 9.99 2.81
C ILE A 249 2.36 11.31 3.33
N ARG A 250 2.77 12.18 2.41
CA ARG A 250 3.17 13.56 2.70
C ARG A 250 2.32 14.53 1.91
N TRP A 251 2.06 15.68 2.48
CA TRP A 251 1.30 16.74 1.82
C TRP A 251 1.84 18.11 2.21
N SER A 252 1.70 19.07 1.30
CA SER A 252 2.04 20.48 1.48
C SER A 252 1.05 21.34 0.70
N PHE A 253 1.06 22.64 0.99
CA PHE A 253 0.24 23.66 0.36
C PHE A 253 1.03 24.45 -0.69
#